data_AF-A0A132P659-F1
#
_entry.id   AF-A0A132P659-F1
#
_cell.length_a   1.000
_cell.length_b   1.000
_cell.length_c   1.000
_cell.angle_alpha   90.00
_cell.angle_beta   90.00
_cell.angle_gamma   90.00
#
_symmetry.space_group_name_H-M   'P 1'
#
loop_
_entity.id
_entity.type
_entity.pdbx_description
1 polymer ?
#
loop_
_entity_poly.entity_id
_entity_poly.type
_entity_poly.pdbx_seq_one_letter_code
_entity_poly.pdbx_strand_id
1 'polypeptide(L)'
;MKAKNLLFSVILLGNLAVANTTVLAEESTETVATQTSSSSETGIENDTESTLQSATVSENTISTEEPTTETTEQTQTEDSTSAEAQNNPDNAEEITNQLTDGQTLTHTHQADLSEFENYTGYAFYARSSANSQQAFIDSIASTAQSLASANDLYASVMIAQAIVESGWGNSTLASAPNYNLFGIKGSYNGQSVTMPTSEYVNGQWITVNAAFRKYPSYKESLQDNVTVLKTTSFQPGVYYYSGAWKSNTNSYKDATAWLTGRYATAPNYGSTLNNVIETYNLTQYDTAPTSTSPMYRLYNRHTGEHLYTLNAGEKNYLPTVGWEYEGIAWQAPNSGQPVYRLYNPYSGDHHYTMAQSEINSLTKIGWRYEGLSFYSGGSKPIYRLFNPNEKTGTHHYTLSAKERDWLTPMGWRYEGIGFYGY
;
A
#
# COMPACT_ATOMS: atom_id res chain seq x y z
N MET A 1 -49.65 -58.70 -2.58
CA MET A 1 -49.65 -57.65 -3.62
C MET A 1 -48.22 -57.11 -3.76
N LYS A 2 -47.66 -57.20 -4.98
CA LYS A 2 -46.56 -56.44 -5.62
C LYS A 2 -45.42 -55.91 -4.72
N ALA A 3 -44.17 -56.43 -4.77
CA ALA A 3 -43.09 -56.11 -5.75
C ALA A 3 -42.77 -54.59 -5.79
N LYS A 4 -41.53 -54.06 -5.72
CA LYS A 4 -40.17 -54.52 -6.07
C LYS A 4 -39.14 -53.47 -5.57
N ASN A 5 -37.89 -53.90 -5.40
CA ASN A 5 -36.64 -53.13 -5.24
C ASN A 5 -36.47 -51.96 -6.25
N LEU A 6 -35.71 -50.91 -5.89
CA LEU A 6 -34.39 -50.61 -6.49
C LEU A 6 -33.69 -49.39 -5.86
N LEU A 7 -32.40 -49.56 -5.53
CA LEU A 7 -31.37 -48.52 -5.41
C LEU A 7 -31.17 -47.84 -6.77
N PHE A 8 -30.89 -46.52 -6.81
CA PHE A 8 -29.96 -45.95 -7.77
C PHE A 8 -29.30 -44.67 -7.24
N SER A 9 -27.97 -44.72 -7.20
CA SER A 9 -27.05 -43.59 -7.19
C SER A 9 -27.17 -42.84 -8.52
N VAL A 10 -27.28 -41.51 -8.47
CA VAL A 10 -27.05 -40.64 -9.64
C VAL A 10 -26.18 -39.48 -9.19
N ILE A 11 -24.90 -39.57 -9.58
CA ILE A 11 -23.97 -38.46 -9.68
C ILE A 11 -24.43 -37.61 -10.86
N LEU A 12 -24.73 -36.33 -10.63
CA LEU A 12 -24.92 -35.36 -11.70
C LEU A 12 -23.75 -34.37 -11.66
N LEU A 13 -22.78 -34.57 -12.56
CA LEU A 13 -21.77 -33.58 -12.90
C LEU A 13 -22.44 -32.43 -13.64
N GLY A 14 -22.40 -31.23 -13.04
CA GLY A 14 -22.65 -29.99 -13.75
C GLY A 14 -21.37 -29.50 -14.42
N ASN A 15 -21.24 -29.71 -15.73
CA ASN A 15 -20.26 -29.05 -16.57
C ASN A 15 -20.66 -27.57 -16.75
N LEU A 16 -19.84 -26.64 -16.25
CA LEU A 16 -19.87 -25.25 -16.69
C LEU A 16 -18.87 -25.06 -17.83
N ALA A 17 -19.39 -24.70 -19.00
CA ALA A 17 -18.61 -24.45 -20.20
C ALA A 17 -17.72 -23.21 -20.03
N VAL A 18 -16.42 -23.39 -20.19
CA VAL A 18 -15.44 -22.31 -20.40
C VAL A 18 -15.28 -22.14 -21.90
N ALA A 19 -15.61 -20.96 -22.42
CA ALA A 19 -15.32 -20.59 -23.80
C ALA A 19 -13.81 -20.30 -23.92
N ASN A 20 -13.08 -21.25 -24.53
CA ASN A 20 -11.73 -21.01 -25.02
C ASN A 20 -11.82 -20.47 -26.45
N THR A 21 -11.39 -19.22 -26.65
CA THR A 21 -11.13 -18.68 -27.99
C THR A 21 -9.69 -18.98 -28.36
N THR A 22 -9.47 -20.09 -29.07
CA THR A 22 -8.24 -20.34 -29.83
C THR A 22 -8.48 -19.88 -31.27
N VAL A 23 -7.78 -18.83 -31.70
CA VAL A 23 -7.68 -18.46 -33.12
C VAL A 23 -6.50 -19.23 -33.69
N LEU A 24 -6.81 -20.17 -34.59
CA LEU A 24 -5.85 -20.88 -35.41
C LEU A 24 -5.47 -20.02 -36.62
N ALA A 25 -4.18 -20.05 -36.93
CA ALA A 25 -3.59 -19.48 -38.12
C ALA A 25 -4.09 -20.22 -39.37
N GLU A 26 -4.44 -19.46 -40.41
CA GLU A 26 -4.52 -19.96 -41.78
C GLU A 26 -3.43 -19.29 -42.62
N GLU A 27 -2.66 -20.16 -43.26
CA GLU A 27 -1.60 -19.91 -44.21
C GLU A 27 -2.24 -19.67 -45.59
N SER A 28 -1.88 -18.58 -46.27
CA SER A 28 -2.17 -18.39 -47.69
C SER A 28 -0.89 -18.00 -48.42
N THR A 29 -0.34 -18.96 -49.15
CA THR A 29 0.67 -18.77 -50.19
C THR A 29 0.02 -18.42 -51.52
N GLU A 30 0.53 -17.40 -52.22
CA GLU A 30 0.64 -17.18 -53.69
C GLU A 30 0.63 -15.67 -53.97
N THR A 31 1.32 -15.07 -54.95
CA THR A 31 2.47 -15.35 -55.81
C THR A 31 2.94 -13.97 -56.33
N VAL A 32 4.16 -13.94 -56.85
CA VAL A 32 4.90 -12.77 -57.33
C VAL A 32 4.29 -12.14 -58.59
N ALA A 33 4.24 -10.81 -58.64
CA ALA A 33 4.34 -10.04 -59.87
C ALA A 33 5.16 -8.75 -59.64
N THR A 34 6.39 -8.78 -60.12
CA THR A 34 7.29 -7.64 -60.37
C THR A 34 6.72 -6.69 -61.41
N GLN A 35 6.73 -5.38 -61.15
CA GLN A 35 7.11 -4.39 -62.16
C GLN A 35 7.92 -3.24 -61.56
N THR A 36 8.94 -2.89 -62.33
CA THR A 36 10.08 -2.00 -62.10
C THR A 36 9.77 -0.58 -62.58
N SER A 37 10.59 0.39 -62.12
CA SER A 37 10.86 1.71 -62.72
C SER A 37 9.89 2.82 -62.29
N SER A 38 10.26 4.09 -62.12
CA SER A 38 11.51 4.83 -62.26
C SER A 38 11.27 6.22 -61.67
N SER A 39 12.30 6.77 -61.05
CA SER A 39 12.56 8.20 -60.81
C SER A 39 11.98 9.20 -61.83
N SER A 40 11.56 10.37 -61.34
CA SER A 40 11.96 11.67 -61.90
C SER A 40 11.62 12.82 -60.94
N GLU A 41 12.65 13.62 -60.66
CA GLU A 41 12.59 14.96 -60.09
C GLU A 41 11.92 15.95 -61.05
N THR A 42 11.35 17.02 -60.48
CA THR A 42 11.23 18.42 -60.94
C THR A 42 10.22 19.06 -59.98
N GLY A 43 10.46 20.17 -59.25
CA GLY A 43 11.31 21.33 -59.48
C GLY A 43 10.41 22.55 -59.75
N ILE A 44 10.62 23.62 -58.96
CA ILE A 44 10.14 25.03 -59.13
C ILE A 44 8.77 25.30 -58.47
N GLU A 45 8.76 25.84 -57.24
CA GLU A 45 8.79 27.29 -56.85
C GLU A 45 7.51 28.04 -57.21
N ASN A 46 6.86 28.59 -56.19
CA ASN A 46 6.33 29.95 -56.27
C ASN A 46 6.25 30.59 -54.88
N ASP A 47 6.89 31.74 -54.81
CA ASP A 47 6.95 32.71 -53.73
C ASP A 47 5.58 33.14 -53.19
N THR A 48 5.56 33.52 -51.92
CA THR A 48 4.87 34.74 -51.49
C THR A 48 5.53 35.28 -50.22
N GLU A 49 6.18 36.42 -50.37
CA GLU A 49 6.77 37.24 -49.31
C GLU A 49 5.80 38.37 -48.90
N SER A 50 5.98 38.86 -47.66
CA SER A 50 5.62 40.19 -47.13
C SER A 50 4.16 40.34 -46.64
N THR A 51 3.84 40.94 -45.49
CA THR A 51 4.43 42.11 -44.83
C THR A 51 3.95 42.22 -43.37
N LEU A 52 4.81 42.78 -42.52
CA LEU A 52 4.59 43.24 -41.15
C LEU A 52 3.52 44.34 -41.02
N GLN A 53 2.81 44.39 -39.88
CA GLN A 53 2.46 45.67 -39.26
C GLN A 53 2.33 45.57 -37.72
N SER A 54 2.75 46.64 -37.08
CA SER A 54 3.01 46.89 -35.66
C SER A 54 1.94 47.79 -35.04
N ALA A 55 1.72 47.69 -33.71
CA ALA A 55 1.27 48.77 -32.81
C ALA A 55 1.37 48.29 -31.33
N THR A 56 2.39 48.68 -30.55
CA THR A 56 2.46 49.80 -29.57
C THR A 56 1.32 49.88 -28.54
N VAL A 57 1.56 49.48 -27.28
CA VAL A 57 1.91 50.27 -26.07
C VAL A 57 0.74 51.05 -25.44
N SER A 58 0.48 50.78 -24.16
CA SER A 58 0.26 51.81 -23.14
C SER A 58 0.48 51.24 -21.73
N GLU A 59 1.50 51.77 -21.07
CA GLU A 59 1.70 51.75 -19.62
C GLU A 59 0.67 52.68 -18.94
N ASN A 60 0.32 52.41 -17.67
CA ASN A 60 0.32 53.49 -16.69
C ASN A 60 0.51 52.97 -15.25
N THR A 61 1.26 53.75 -14.49
CA THR A 61 1.86 53.51 -13.17
C THR A 61 0.99 53.93 -11.98
N ILE A 62 1.18 53.21 -10.86
CA ILE A 62 1.29 53.61 -9.42
C ILE A 62 0.58 54.90 -8.96
N SER A 63 -0.27 54.80 -7.92
CA SER A 63 -0.02 55.48 -6.62
C SER A 63 -0.97 55.01 -5.49
N THR A 64 -0.36 54.95 -4.32
CA THR A 64 -0.80 54.71 -2.94
C THR A 64 -1.81 55.75 -2.44
N GLU A 65 -2.75 55.37 -1.56
CA GLU A 65 -3.23 56.13 -0.39
C GLU A 65 -4.26 55.33 0.46
N GLU A 66 -3.91 55.07 1.71
CA GLU A 66 -4.82 55.05 2.89
C GLU A 66 -4.54 56.37 3.66
N PRO A 67 -5.36 56.87 4.62
CA PRO A 67 -6.39 56.18 5.44
C PRO A 67 -7.69 57.01 5.65
N THR A 68 -8.73 56.43 6.26
CA THR A 68 -9.37 56.91 7.53
C THR A 68 -10.71 56.23 7.83
N THR A 69 -10.88 56.02 9.12
CA THR A 69 -11.96 55.40 9.90
C THR A 69 -13.20 56.26 10.00
N GLU A 70 -14.39 55.65 10.00
CA GLU A 70 -15.54 56.16 10.77
C GLU A 70 -16.48 55.00 11.20
N THR A 71 -16.93 55.10 12.44
CA THR A 71 -17.67 54.10 13.23
C THR A 71 -19.06 54.65 13.53
N THR A 72 -20.12 53.83 13.40
CA THR A 72 -21.36 53.84 14.22
C THR A 72 -22.08 52.49 13.97
N GLU A 73 -22.14 51.50 14.89
CA GLU A 73 -23.13 51.28 15.98
C GLU A 73 -24.61 51.28 15.48
N GLN A 74 -25.53 50.33 15.72
CA GLN A 74 -25.84 49.34 16.79
C GLN A 74 -26.84 48.28 16.23
N THR A 75 -26.68 46.97 16.48
CA THR A 75 -27.32 46.11 17.53
C THR A 75 -28.62 45.39 17.14
N GLN A 76 -28.62 44.05 17.17
CA GLN A 76 -29.55 43.18 17.95
C GLN A 76 -29.17 41.69 17.78
N THR A 77 -28.61 41.09 18.84
CA THR A 77 -29.21 40.03 19.70
C THR A 77 -29.14 38.63 19.10
N GLU A 78 -28.18 37.82 19.58
CA GLU A 78 -28.30 36.36 19.56
C GLU A 78 -28.16 35.80 20.98
N ASP A 79 -29.19 35.03 21.31
CA ASP A 79 -29.50 34.41 22.58
C ASP A 79 -28.57 33.21 22.81
N SER A 80 -28.01 33.17 24.02
CA SER A 80 -27.15 32.09 24.49
C SER A 80 -28.03 30.98 25.06
N THR A 81 -28.19 29.89 24.31
CA THR A 81 -28.65 28.62 24.87
C THR A 81 -27.57 27.56 24.66
N SER A 82 -26.82 27.36 25.75
CA SER A 82 -25.96 26.22 26.01
C SER A 82 -26.78 24.93 26.00
N ALA A 83 -26.64 24.13 24.94
CA ALA A 83 -27.03 22.73 24.95
C ALA A 83 -25.78 21.90 25.30
N GLU A 84 -25.58 21.69 26.60
CA GLU A 84 -24.72 20.63 27.12
C GLU A 84 -25.26 19.30 26.61
N ALA A 85 -24.59 18.69 25.64
CA ALA A 85 -24.75 17.27 25.38
C ALA A 85 -24.11 16.52 26.55
N GLN A 86 -24.92 16.21 27.56
CA GLN A 86 -24.55 15.28 28.61
C GLN A 86 -24.19 13.94 27.95
N ASN A 87 -22.90 13.65 27.87
CA ASN A 87 -22.40 12.30 27.70
C ASN A 87 -22.77 11.51 28.95
N ASN A 88 -23.96 10.91 28.93
CA ASN A 88 -24.35 9.93 29.94
C ASN A 88 -23.58 8.63 29.64
N PRO A 89 -22.65 8.17 30.52
CA PRO A 89 -21.91 6.93 30.31
C PRO A 89 -22.76 5.67 30.59
N ASP A 90 -24.01 5.82 31.02
CA ASP A 90 -24.86 4.72 31.50
C ASP A 90 -25.66 3.95 30.42
N ASN A 91 -25.29 4.05 29.14
CA ASN A 91 -25.94 3.22 28.10
C ASN A 91 -24.96 2.47 27.18
N ALA A 92 -23.76 2.14 27.70
CA ALA A 92 -23.07 0.97 27.19
C ALA A 92 -23.93 -0.25 27.59
N GLU A 93 -24.64 -0.86 26.64
CA GLU A 93 -25.24 -2.16 26.88
C GLU A 93 -24.15 -3.07 27.47
N GLU A 94 -24.40 -3.55 28.68
CA GLU A 94 -23.57 -4.57 29.30
C GLU A 94 -23.73 -5.84 28.44
N ILE A 95 -22.91 -5.95 27.39
CA ILE A 95 -22.86 -7.16 26.56
C ILE A 95 -22.21 -8.22 27.42
N THR A 96 -23.03 -8.89 28.21
CA THR A 96 -22.62 -10.01 29.05
C THR A 96 -22.09 -11.11 28.14
N ASN A 97 -20.85 -11.53 28.42
CA ASN A 97 -20.17 -12.68 27.83
C ASN A 97 -20.84 -13.99 28.27
N GLN A 98 -22.12 -14.18 27.98
CA GLN A 98 -22.77 -15.48 28.21
C GLN A 98 -22.58 -16.32 26.96
N LEU A 99 -21.37 -16.87 26.80
CA LEU A 99 -21.22 -18.13 26.07
C LEU A 99 -22.22 -19.09 26.71
N THR A 100 -23.18 -19.61 25.95
CA THR A 100 -24.07 -20.64 26.49
C THR A 100 -23.24 -21.89 26.78
N ASP A 101 -23.63 -22.61 27.83
CA ASP A 101 -22.89 -23.76 28.35
C ASP A 101 -22.56 -24.76 27.22
N GLY A 102 -21.26 -24.94 26.93
CA GLY A 102 -20.75 -25.83 25.89
C GLY A 102 -20.27 -25.20 24.56
N GLN A 103 -20.29 -23.87 24.40
CA GLN A 103 -19.72 -23.21 23.21
C GLN A 103 -18.21 -22.89 23.41
N THR A 104 -17.34 -23.46 22.57
CA THR A 104 -15.88 -23.25 22.65
C THR A 104 -15.39 -22.28 21.56
N LEU A 105 -14.86 -21.12 21.96
CA LEU A 105 -14.09 -20.25 21.07
C LEU A 105 -12.77 -20.93 20.71
N THR A 106 -12.44 -21.02 19.42
CA THR A 106 -11.27 -21.76 18.95
C THR A 106 -9.94 -21.01 19.15
N HIS A 107 -9.93 -19.85 19.80
CA HIS A 107 -8.73 -18.99 19.95
C HIS A 107 -8.70 -18.29 21.32
N THR A 108 -9.53 -18.72 22.29
CA THR A 108 -9.42 -18.17 23.64
C THR A 108 -8.14 -18.68 24.31
N HIS A 109 -7.28 -17.74 24.61
CA HIS A 109 -6.00 -17.88 25.29
C HIS A 109 -5.74 -16.56 26.05
N GLN A 110 -5.08 -16.61 27.20
CA GLN A 110 -4.57 -15.39 27.82
C GLN A 110 -3.34 -14.94 27.05
N ALA A 111 -3.47 -13.93 26.18
CA ALA A 111 -2.32 -13.30 25.56
C ALA A 111 -1.29 -12.91 26.64
N ASP A 112 -0.03 -13.33 26.45
CA ASP A 112 1.06 -12.90 27.31
C ASP A 112 1.41 -11.44 26.95
N LEU A 113 0.89 -10.52 27.74
CA LEU A 113 1.08 -9.08 27.52
C LEU A 113 2.30 -8.55 28.27
N SER A 114 3.04 -9.39 29.01
CA SER A 114 4.13 -8.95 29.89
C SER A 114 5.25 -8.23 29.14
N GLU A 115 5.53 -8.63 27.89
CA GLU A 115 6.50 -7.96 27.01
C GLU A 115 6.06 -6.54 26.59
N PHE A 116 4.77 -6.22 26.71
CA PHE A 116 4.17 -4.95 26.29
C PHE A 116 3.75 -4.05 27.48
N GLU A 117 3.87 -4.54 28.72
CA GLU A 117 3.49 -3.80 29.94
C GLU A 117 4.58 -2.84 30.45
N ASN A 118 5.84 -2.96 30.00
CA ASN A 118 6.98 -2.18 30.52
C ASN A 118 7.76 -1.41 29.43
N TYR A 119 7.09 -0.57 28.65
CA TYR A 119 7.78 0.31 27.68
C TYR A 119 8.10 1.68 28.28
N THR A 120 8.96 1.74 29.29
CA THR A 120 9.62 2.98 29.72
C THR A 120 11.14 2.82 29.69
N GLY A 121 11.73 3.28 28.59
CA GLY A 121 13.14 3.62 28.47
C GLY A 121 14.09 2.44 28.24
N TYR A 122 14.85 2.48 27.13
CA TYR A 122 16.31 2.37 27.06
C TYR A 122 16.76 2.46 25.59
N ALA A 123 17.28 3.63 25.21
CA ALA A 123 17.52 4.06 23.83
C ALA A 123 18.71 3.39 23.09
N PHE A 124 19.39 2.39 23.68
CA PHE A 124 20.59 1.77 23.07
C PHE A 124 20.42 0.32 22.63
N TYR A 125 19.39 -0.42 23.10
CA TYR A 125 19.00 -1.73 22.55
C TYR A 125 17.91 -1.65 21.47
N ALA A 126 17.29 -0.48 21.32
CA ALA A 126 16.14 -0.24 20.45
C ALA A 126 16.44 -0.37 18.93
N ARG A 127 17.70 -0.27 18.48
CA ARG A 127 18.00 -0.18 17.04
C ARG A 127 18.03 -1.55 16.35
N SER A 128 18.50 -2.61 17.02
CA SER A 128 18.46 -3.97 16.49
C SER A 128 17.08 -4.62 16.66
N SER A 129 16.39 -4.36 17.77
CA SER A 129 15.01 -4.80 17.98
C SER A 129 14.04 -4.12 17.03
N ALA A 130 14.19 -2.81 16.76
CA ALA A 130 13.39 -2.12 15.75
C ALA A 130 13.54 -2.75 14.36
N ASN A 131 14.75 -3.19 13.99
CA ASN A 131 14.98 -3.85 12.69
C ASN A 131 14.31 -5.23 12.60
N SER A 132 14.34 -6.05 13.66
CA SER A 132 13.66 -7.36 13.66
C SER A 132 12.14 -7.23 13.76
N GLN A 133 11.65 -6.26 14.54
CA GLN A 133 10.22 -5.94 14.68
C GLN A 133 9.65 -5.45 13.36
N GLN A 134 10.35 -4.51 12.69
CA GLN A 134 9.96 -4.04 11.37
C GLN A 134 10.02 -5.17 10.34
N ALA A 135 11.04 -6.03 10.38
CA ALA A 135 11.12 -7.18 9.47
C ALA A 135 9.93 -8.15 9.64
N PHE A 136 9.45 -8.37 10.87
CA PHE A 136 8.24 -9.16 11.10
C PHE A 136 7.00 -8.48 10.49
N ILE A 137 6.81 -7.18 10.76
CA ILE A 137 5.72 -6.39 10.16
C ILE A 137 5.77 -6.49 8.63
N ASP A 138 6.92 -6.21 8.03
CA ASP A 138 7.13 -6.25 6.57
C ASP A 138 6.78 -7.64 5.98
N SER A 139 7.06 -8.72 6.73
CA SER A 139 6.78 -10.09 6.28
C SER A 139 5.28 -10.42 6.18
N ILE A 140 4.41 -9.73 6.93
CA ILE A 140 2.96 -10.00 6.97
C ILE A 140 2.11 -8.84 6.42
N ALA A 141 2.63 -7.62 6.38
CA ALA A 141 1.85 -6.41 6.15
C ALA A 141 1.09 -6.41 4.81
N SER A 142 1.74 -6.79 3.72
CA SER A 142 1.11 -6.84 2.39
C SER A 142 -0.06 -7.83 2.35
N THR A 143 0.12 -9.01 2.96
CA THR A 143 -0.95 -10.02 3.04
C THR A 143 -2.08 -9.56 3.95
N ALA A 144 -1.75 -9.01 5.13
CA ALA A 144 -2.73 -8.49 6.09
C ALA A 144 -3.56 -7.35 5.49
N GLN A 145 -2.91 -6.41 4.79
CA GLN A 145 -3.57 -5.30 4.10
C GLN A 145 -4.56 -5.80 3.06
N SER A 146 -4.14 -6.70 2.16
CA SER A 146 -5.02 -7.26 1.13
C SER A 146 -6.21 -8.02 1.72
N LEU A 147 -5.98 -8.83 2.76
CA LEU A 147 -7.02 -9.62 3.39
C LEU A 147 -8.02 -8.74 4.16
N ALA A 148 -7.52 -7.80 4.96
CA ALA A 148 -8.36 -6.93 5.76
C ALA A 148 -9.21 -6.00 4.87
N SER A 149 -8.64 -5.41 3.81
CA SER A 149 -9.38 -4.56 2.87
C SER A 149 -10.49 -5.32 2.15
N ALA A 150 -10.26 -6.58 1.78
CA ALA A 150 -11.25 -7.41 1.10
C ALA A 150 -12.38 -7.90 2.01
N ASN A 151 -12.22 -7.82 3.33
CA ASN A 151 -13.12 -8.44 4.30
C ASN A 151 -13.71 -7.46 5.33
N ASP A 152 -13.61 -6.14 5.08
CA ASP A 152 -14.16 -5.10 5.95
C ASP A 152 -13.54 -5.15 7.37
N LEU A 153 -12.21 -5.25 7.43
CA LEU A 153 -11.42 -5.30 8.66
C LEU A 153 -10.26 -4.29 8.61
N TYR A 154 -9.68 -3.99 9.78
CA TYR A 154 -8.45 -3.20 9.91
C TYR A 154 -7.21 -4.08 9.76
N ALA A 155 -6.32 -3.72 8.83
CA ALA A 155 -5.02 -4.37 8.69
C ALA A 155 -4.15 -4.04 9.89
N SER A 156 -4.26 -2.83 10.43
CA SER A 156 -3.57 -2.39 11.64
C SER A 156 -3.89 -3.30 12.83
N VAL A 157 -5.18 -3.60 13.05
CA VAL A 157 -5.65 -4.52 14.10
C VAL A 157 -5.14 -5.94 13.86
N MET A 158 -5.24 -6.46 12.64
CA MET A 158 -4.74 -7.80 12.31
C MET A 158 -3.23 -7.96 12.55
N ILE A 159 -2.42 -6.97 12.14
CA ILE A 159 -0.97 -6.96 12.36
C ILE A 159 -0.66 -6.85 13.86
N ALA A 160 -1.37 -5.98 14.59
CA ALA A 160 -1.19 -5.83 16.03
C ALA A 160 -1.55 -7.11 16.81
N GLN A 161 -2.65 -7.78 16.44
CA GLN A 161 -2.99 -9.10 16.98
C GLN A 161 -1.89 -10.11 16.67
N ALA A 162 -1.41 -10.18 15.42
CA ALA A 162 -0.31 -11.08 15.08
C ALA A 162 0.93 -10.81 15.92
N ILE A 163 1.32 -9.55 16.14
CA ILE A 163 2.45 -9.16 17.00
C ILE A 163 2.27 -9.68 18.43
N VAL A 164 1.11 -9.38 19.04
CA VAL A 164 0.82 -9.67 20.44
C VAL A 164 0.67 -11.17 20.68
N GLU A 165 -0.09 -11.86 19.84
CA GLU A 165 -0.39 -13.29 20.01
C GLU A 165 0.81 -14.20 19.73
N SER A 166 1.79 -13.72 18.94
CA SER A 166 2.95 -14.52 18.54
C SER A 166 4.27 -14.10 19.20
N GLY A 167 4.28 -13.02 19.98
CA GLY A 167 5.53 -12.43 20.47
C GLY A 167 6.47 -12.08 19.30
N TRP A 168 5.98 -11.27 18.35
CA TRP A 168 6.72 -10.89 17.14
C TRP A 168 7.13 -12.07 16.23
N GLY A 169 6.30 -13.12 16.19
CA GLY A 169 6.53 -14.34 15.41
C GLY A 169 7.46 -15.36 16.08
N ASN A 170 7.99 -15.05 17.27
CA ASN A 170 9.03 -15.85 17.91
C ASN A 170 8.48 -16.99 18.78
N SER A 171 7.17 -17.02 19.06
CA SER A 171 6.60 -18.14 19.82
C SER A 171 6.79 -19.45 19.07
N THR A 172 6.99 -20.56 19.79
CA THR A 172 7.15 -21.89 19.17
C THR A 172 5.95 -22.28 18.30
N LEU A 173 4.76 -21.77 18.62
CA LEU A 173 3.55 -22.01 17.84
C LEU A 173 3.49 -21.15 16.56
N ALA A 174 4.01 -19.92 16.62
CA ALA A 174 4.07 -19.03 15.48
C ALA A 174 5.22 -19.38 14.52
N SER A 175 6.40 -19.68 15.04
CA SER A 175 7.56 -19.99 14.23
C SER A 175 7.39 -21.24 13.36
N ALA A 176 8.21 -21.36 12.33
CA ALA A 176 8.30 -22.57 11.53
C ALA A 176 8.58 -23.79 12.44
N PRO A 177 7.94 -24.95 12.20
CA PRO A 177 7.13 -25.28 11.02
C PRO A 177 5.61 -25.08 11.23
N ASN A 178 5.17 -24.34 12.26
CA ASN A 178 3.77 -24.30 12.69
C ASN A 178 2.98 -23.13 12.08
N TYR A 179 3.60 -21.95 11.98
CA TYR A 179 3.06 -20.75 11.33
C TYR A 179 1.75 -20.19 11.92
N ASN A 180 1.41 -20.53 13.18
CA ASN A 180 0.15 -20.12 13.80
C ASN A 180 0.35 -18.85 14.64
N LEU A 181 0.12 -17.70 14.00
CA LEU A 181 0.34 -16.36 14.59
C LEU A 181 -0.67 -16.00 15.67
N PHE A 182 -1.86 -16.62 15.65
CA PHE A 182 -3.03 -16.15 16.39
C PHE A 182 -3.49 -17.12 17.49
N GLY A 183 -2.72 -18.17 17.77
CA GLY A 183 -3.06 -19.15 18.79
C GLY A 183 -4.33 -19.96 18.50
N ILE A 184 -4.72 -20.12 17.22
CA ILE A 184 -5.98 -20.78 16.87
C ILE A 184 -5.87 -22.30 17.10
N LYS A 185 -6.71 -22.82 18.00
CA LYS A 185 -6.88 -24.23 18.36
C LYS A 185 -7.58 -25.04 17.26
N GLY A 186 -7.36 -26.34 17.26
CA GLY A 186 -7.93 -27.33 16.33
C GLY A 186 -6.94 -27.82 15.28
N SER A 187 -7.44 -28.09 14.07
CA SER A 187 -6.64 -28.50 12.92
C SER A 187 -6.97 -27.66 11.69
N TYR A 188 -5.98 -27.44 10.83
CA TYR A 188 -6.14 -26.79 9.53
C TYR A 188 -5.84 -27.82 8.44
N ASN A 189 -6.83 -28.18 7.62
CA ASN A 189 -6.72 -29.26 6.62
C ASN A 189 -6.13 -30.56 7.21
N GLY A 190 -6.56 -30.92 8.43
CA GLY A 190 -6.08 -32.09 9.16
C GLY A 190 -4.72 -31.93 9.85
N GLN A 191 -4.01 -30.81 9.64
CA GLN A 191 -2.72 -30.53 10.28
C GLN A 191 -2.90 -29.83 11.62
N SER A 192 -2.23 -30.33 12.65
CA SER A 192 -2.21 -29.72 14.00
C SER A 192 -0.89 -29.99 14.71
N VAL A 193 -0.64 -29.25 15.78
CA VAL A 193 0.45 -29.48 16.75
C VAL A 193 -0.13 -29.44 18.16
N THR A 194 0.19 -30.43 18.98
CA THR A 194 -0.25 -30.46 20.38
C THR A 194 0.79 -29.79 21.26
N MET A 195 0.36 -28.79 22.03
CA MET A 195 1.22 -28.04 22.93
C MET A 195 0.51 -27.76 24.26
N PRO A 196 1.25 -27.60 25.38
CA PRO A 196 0.68 -27.13 26.62
C PRO A 196 0.18 -25.68 26.46
N THR A 197 -0.96 -25.38 27.06
CA THR A 197 -1.56 -24.05 27.11
C THR A 197 -2.20 -23.83 28.48
N SER A 198 -2.24 -22.57 28.92
CA SER A 198 -2.89 -22.18 30.17
C SER A 198 -4.39 -21.96 29.93
N GLU A 199 -5.22 -22.64 30.71
CA GLU A 199 -6.68 -22.49 30.72
C GLU A 199 -7.14 -22.01 32.09
N TYR A 200 -8.17 -21.16 32.11
CA TYR A 200 -8.80 -20.71 33.35
C TYR A 200 -10.08 -21.51 33.59
N VAL A 201 -10.02 -22.46 34.52
CA VAL A 201 -11.14 -23.36 34.83
C VAL A 201 -11.44 -23.28 36.33
N ASN A 202 -12.71 -23.05 36.68
CA ASN A 202 -13.17 -22.95 38.08
C ASN A 202 -12.38 -21.93 38.94
N GLY A 203 -11.98 -20.80 38.37
CA GLY A 203 -11.25 -19.76 39.08
C GLY A 203 -9.74 -20.00 39.21
N GLN A 204 -9.20 -21.07 38.62
CA GLN A 204 -7.78 -21.42 38.69
C GLN A 204 -7.17 -21.61 37.31
N TRP A 205 -5.91 -21.17 37.17
CA TRP A 205 -5.10 -21.47 35.99
C TRP A 205 -4.59 -22.91 36.08
N ILE A 206 -4.87 -23.68 35.04
CA ILE A 206 -4.33 -25.02 34.85
C ILE A 206 -3.61 -25.09 33.50
N THR A 207 -2.59 -25.94 33.41
CA THR A 207 -1.96 -26.25 32.12
C THR A 207 -2.58 -27.50 31.53
N VAL A 208 -3.11 -27.40 30.32
CA VAL A 208 -3.65 -28.54 29.57
C VAL A 208 -2.96 -28.64 28.22
N ASN A 209 -2.89 -29.85 27.66
CA ASN A 209 -2.46 -30.01 26.27
C ASN A 209 -3.64 -29.71 25.35
N ALA A 210 -3.45 -28.79 24.40
CA ALA A 210 -4.43 -28.47 23.37
C ALA A 210 -3.81 -28.68 21.98
N ALA A 211 -4.64 -29.10 21.02
CA ALA A 211 -4.26 -29.12 19.62
C ALA A 211 -4.40 -27.70 19.05
N PHE A 212 -3.35 -27.22 18.39
CA PHE A 212 -3.34 -25.96 17.66
C PHE A 212 -3.23 -26.21 16.16
N ARG A 213 -3.89 -25.36 15.37
CA ARG A 213 -3.82 -25.41 13.92
C ARG A 213 -2.37 -25.24 13.48
N LYS A 214 -1.97 -26.02 12.47
CA LYS A 214 -0.66 -25.93 11.82
C LYS A 214 -0.86 -25.53 10.37
N TYR A 215 -0.21 -24.45 9.95
CA TYR A 215 -0.39 -23.87 8.63
C TYR A 215 0.83 -24.11 7.73
N PRO A 216 0.67 -24.04 6.40
CA PRO A 216 1.80 -24.03 5.46
C PRO A 216 2.66 -22.77 5.56
N SER A 217 2.05 -21.61 5.82
CA SER A 217 2.73 -20.32 5.96
C SER A 217 1.88 -19.33 6.78
N TYR A 218 2.43 -18.15 7.04
CA TYR A 218 1.67 -17.06 7.69
C TYR A 218 0.46 -16.58 6.88
N LYS A 219 0.46 -16.76 5.55
CA LYS A 219 -0.68 -16.39 4.72
C LYS A 219 -1.95 -17.12 5.15
N GLU A 220 -1.87 -18.43 5.36
CA GLU A 220 -3.03 -19.23 5.79
C GLU A 220 -3.44 -18.87 7.22
N SER A 221 -2.48 -18.57 8.11
CA SER A 221 -2.81 -18.13 9.47
C SER A 221 -3.56 -16.78 9.49
N LEU A 222 -3.17 -15.82 8.63
CA LEU A 222 -3.87 -14.54 8.48
C LEU A 222 -5.27 -14.72 7.89
N GLN A 223 -5.40 -15.57 6.87
CA GLN A 223 -6.69 -15.91 6.26
C GLN A 223 -7.65 -16.56 7.27
N ASP A 224 -7.13 -17.40 8.17
CA ASP A 224 -7.94 -18.08 9.18
C ASP A 224 -8.37 -17.12 10.31
N ASN A 225 -7.53 -16.13 10.65
CA ASN A 225 -7.94 -15.03 11.52
C ASN A 225 -9.10 -14.21 10.92
N VAL A 226 -9.08 -13.91 9.61
CA VAL A 226 -10.24 -13.31 8.93
C VAL A 226 -11.48 -14.19 9.09
N THR A 227 -11.33 -15.50 8.89
CA THR A 227 -12.44 -16.44 9.03
C THR A 227 -13.03 -16.38 10.44
N VAL A 228 -12.18 -16.44 11.48
CA VAL A 228 -12.58 -16.26 12.88
C VAL A 228 -13.39 -14.97 13.07
N LEU A 229 -12.87 -13.83 12.62
CA LEU A 229 -13.50 -12.52 12.85
C LEU A 229 -14.78 -12.30 12.03
N LYS A 230 -14.93 -12.97 10.89
CA LYS A 230 -16.10 -12.79 10.00
C LYS A 230 -17.17 -13.85 10.19
N THR A 231 -16.83 -15.06 10.62
CA THR A 231 -17.77 -16.19 10.61
C THR A 231 -18.10 -16.75 11.99
N THR A 232 -17.39 -16.37 13.06
CA THR A 232 -17.73 -16.84 14.42
C THR A 232 -19.12 -16.33 14.79
N SER A 233 -20.05 -17.27 14.99
CA SER A 233 -21.46 -16.99 15.21
C SER A 233 -22.03 -18.08 16.13
N PHE A 234 -22.80 -17.64 17.12
CA PHE A 234 -23.46 -18.52 18.10
C PHE A 234 -24.97 -18.63 17.88
N GLN A 235 -25.51 -17.79 17.00
CA GLN A 235 -26.91 -17.72 16.60
C GLN A 235 -26.98 -17.26 15.14
N PRO A 236 -27.87 -17.83 14.30
CA PRO A 236 -27.99 -17.43 12.90
C PRO A 236 -28.13 -15.91 12.72
N GLY A 237 -27.27 -15.31 11.90
CA GLY A 237 -27.27 -13.88 11.61
C GLY A 237 -26.58 -12.99 12.65
N VAL A 238 -26.14 -13.54 13.78
CA VAL A 238 -25.40 -12.78 14.82
C VAL A 238 -23.95 -13.22 14.81
N TYR A 239 -23.07 -12.32 14.39
CA TYR A 239 -21.63 -12.58 14.32
C TYR A 239 -20.92 -11.98 15.53
N TYR A 240 -20.23 -12.83 16.29
CA TYR A 240 -19.66 -12.52 17.59
C TYR A 240 -18.64 -11.36 17.54
N TYR A 241 -17.89 -11.26 16.45
CA TYR A 241 -16.87 -10.23 16.22
C TYR A 241 -17.34 -9.09 15.31
N SER A 242 -18.65 -8.95 15.05
CA SER A 242 -19.16 -7.92 14.12
C SER A 242 -18.85 -6.48 14.54
N GLY A 243 -18.76 -6.17 15.83
CA GLY A 243 -18.34 -4.84 16.29
C GLY A 243 -16.85 -4.54 16.11
N ALA A 244 -16.05 -5.49 15.62
CA ALA A 244 -14.67 -5.23 15.17
C ALA A 244 -14.55 -4.97 13.67
N TRP A 245 -15.67 -4.99 12.92
CA TRP A 245 -15.67 -4.74 11.48
C TRP A 245 -15.59 -3.25 11.19
N LYS A 246 -14.89 -2.88 10.12
CA LYS A 246 -14.71 -1.48 9.69
C LYS A 246 -16.04 -0.77 9.49
N SER A 247 -17.02 -1.43 8.85
CA SER A 247 -18.36 -0.87 8.64
C SER A 247 -19.17 -0.58 9.91
N ASN A 248 -18.79 -1.17 11.05
CA ASN A 248 -19.48 -1.03 12.33
C ASN A 248 -18.70 -0.16 13.34
N THR A 249 -17.65 0.52 12.90
CA THR A 249 -16.73 1.26 13.76
C THR A 249 -16.40 2.63 13.18
N ASN A 250 -16.06 3.60 14.04
CA ASN A 250 -15.54 4.90 13.60
C ASN A 250 -14.02 4.86 13.46
N SER A 251 -13.34 4.00 14.22
CA SER A 251 -11.89 3.84 14.18
C SER A 251 -11.44 2.45 14.62
N TYR A 252 -10.16 2.14 14.40
CA TYR A 252 -9.56 0.89 14.91
C TYR A 252 -9.69 0.76 16.44
N LYS A 253 -9.83 1.86 17.19
CA LYS A 253 -9.98 1.83 18.66
C LYS A 253 -11.30 1.22 19.09
N ASP A 254 -12.37 1.39 18.31
CA ASP A 254 -13.65 0.74 18.56
C ASP A 254 -13.51 -0.77 18.33
N ALA A 255 -12.78 -1.17 17.28
CA ALA A 255 -12.54 -2.57 16.98
C ALA A 255 -11.69 -3.25 18.06
N THR A 256 -10.61 -2.63 18.53
CA THR A 256 -9.78 -3.19 19.62
C THR A 256 -10.53 -3.22 20.96
N ALA A 257 -11.39 -2.23 21.22
CA ALA A 257 -12.29 -2.26 22.37
C ALA A 257 -13.27 -3.44 22.27
N TRP A 258 -13.87 -3.69 21.10
CA TRP A 258 -14.77 -4.82 20.91
C TRP A 258 -14.09 -6.17 21.15
N LEU A 259 -12.84 -6.31 20.69
CA LEU A 259 -12.04 -7.53 20.88
C LEU A 259 -11.64 -7.77 22.34
N THR A 260 -11.62 -6.74 23.18
CA THR A 260 -11.26 -6.85 24.61
C THR A 260 -12.31 -7.68 25.35
N GLY A 261 -11.86 -8.72 26.05
CA GLY A 261 -12.75 -9.66 26.75
C GLY A 261 -13.50 -10.64 25.84
N ARG A 262 -13.39 -10.52 24.51
CA ARG A 262 -14.02 -11.43 23.52
C ARG A 262 -13.02 -12.27 22.76
N TYR A 263 -11.90 -11.67 22.36
CA TYR A 263 -10.81 -12.39 21.70
C TYR A 263 -9.84 -12.96 22.73
N ALA A 264 -9.40 -12.11 23.66
CA ALA A 264 -8.60 -12.47 24.82
C ALA A 264 -9.32 -12.05 26.10
N THR A 265 -9.11 -12.81 27.19
CA THR A 265 -9.69 -12.52 28.51
C THR A 265 -9.00 -11.37 29.24
N ALA A 266 -7.84 -10.91 28.75
CA ALA A 266 -7.07 -9.84 29.35
C ALA A 266 -7.82 -8.49 29.25
N PRO A 267 -8.03 -7.76 30.36
CA PRO A 267 -8.79 -6.50 30.36
C PRO A 267 -8.05 -5.36 29.65
N ASN A 268 -6.72 -5.43 29.56
CA ASN A 268 -5.86 -4.47 28.86
C ASN A 268 -5.61 -4.83 27.38
N TYR A 269 -6.28 -5.85 26.83
CA TYR A 269 -6.02 -6.32 25.46
C TYR A 269 -6.14 -5.21 24.42
N GLY A 270 -7.27 -4.49 24.40
CA GLY A 270 -7.50 -3.41 23.43
C GLY A 270 -6.52 -2.26 23.57
N SER A 271 -6.17 -1.87 24.81
CA SER A 271 -5.14 -0.85 25.04
C SER A 271 -3.76 -1.29 24.55
N THR A 272 -3.40 -2.58 24.73
CA THR A 272 -2.13 -3.10 24.22
C THR A 272 -2.10 -3.09 22.70
N LEU A 273 -3.18 -3.51 22.03
CA LEU A 273 -3.29 -3.41 20.57
C LEU A 273 -3.17 -1.95 20.10
N ASN A 274 -3.84 -1.01 20.74
CA ASN A 274 -3.75 0.41 20.40
C ASN A 274 -2.31 0.93 20.52
N ASN A 275 -1.60 0.59 21.60
CA ASN A 275 -0.21 0.98 21.79
C ASN A 275 0.70 0.43 20.68
N VAL A 276 0.51 -0.83 20.28
CA VAL A 276 1.26 -1.43 19.16
C VAL A 276 0.93 -0.72 17.84
N ILE A 277 -0.35 -0.46 17.56
CA ILE A 277 -0.79 0.24 16.35
C ILE A 277 -0.15 1.64 16.26
N GLU A 278 -0.17 2.39 17.36
CA GLU A 278 0.39 3.75 17.42
C GLU A 278 1.93 3.74 17.33
N THR A 279 2.59 2.85 18.07
CA THR A 279 4.07 2.76 18.12
C THR A 279 4.68 2.48 16.75
N TYR A 280 4.04 1.60 15.95
CA TYR A 280 4.55 1.17 14.64
C TYR A 280 3.80 1.82 13.47
N ASN A 281 2.96 2.82 13.74
CA ASN A 281 2.15 3.52 12.74
C ASN A 281 1.39 2.55 11.81
N LEU A 282 0.77 1.51 12.37
CA LEU A 282 0.19 0.43 11.59
C LEU A 282 -1.05 0.85 10.79
N THR A 283 -1.66 2.00 11.09
CA THR A 283 -2.77 2.58 10.33
C THR A 283 -2.39 2.89 8.88
N GLN A 284 -1.09 3.01 8.56
CA GLN A 284 -0.62 3.14 7.18
C GLN A 284 -1.02 1.94 6.28
N TYR A 285 -1.35 0.79 6.89
CA TYR A 285 -1.81 -0.41 6.18
C TYR A 285 -3.35 -0.51 6.08
N ASP A 286 -4.12 0.39 6.70
CA ASP A 286 -5.58 0.30 6.72
C ASP A 286 -6.26 0.77 5.42
N THR A 287 -5.54 1.51 4.59
CA THR A 287 -5.98 1.85 3.24
C THR A 287 -5.74 0.67 2.30
N ALA A 288 -6.48 0.59 1.20
CA ALA A 288 -6.23 -0.42 0.16
C ALA A 288 -4.76 -0.36 -0.30
N PRO A 289 -4.15 -1.50 -0.68
CA PRO A 289 -2.80 -1.51 -1.23
C PRO A 289 -2.75 -0.56 -2.42
N THR A 290 -1.80 0.38 -2.41
CA THR A 290 -1.66 1.35 -3.50
C THR A 290 -1.29 0.57 -4.75
N SER A 291 -2.12 0.64 -5.80
CA SER A 291 -1.76 0.04 -7.08
C SER A 291 -0.52 0.74 -7.61
N THR A 292 0.51 -0.02 -7.93
CA THR A 292 1.77 0.50 -8.47
C THR A 292 2.02 0.00 -9.89
N SER A 293 2.83 0.76 -10.62
CA SER A 293 3.37 0.40 -11.93
C SER A 293 4.89 0.38 -11.85
N PRO A 294 5.58 -0.56 -12.53
CA PRO A 294 7.02 -0.62 -12.53
C PRO A 294 7.61 0.58 -13.30
N MET A 295 8.47 1.35 -12.64
CA MET A 295 9.29 2.36 -13.30
C MET A 295 10.51 1.71 -13.91
N TYR A 296 10.63 1.71 -15.24
CA TYR A 296 11.77 1.14 -15.94
C TYR A 296 12.93 2.14 -16.00
N ARG A 297 14.14 1.68 -15.67
CA ARG A 297 15.40 2.44 -15.80
C ARG A 297 16.12 2.02 -17.07
N LEU A 298 16.48 2.98 -17.89
CA LEU A 298 17.33 2.77 -19.06
C LEU A 298 18.51 3.72 -19.03
N TYR A 299 19.69 3.22 -19.43
CA TYR A 299 20.94 3.97 -19.45
C TYR A 299 21.47 4.10 -20.88
N ASN A 300 21.90 5.30 -21.25
CA ASN A 300 22.58 5.55 -22.51
C ASN A 300 24.09 5.70 -22.29
N ARG A 301 24.84 4.63 -22.55
CA ARG A 301 26.32 4.61 -22.42
C ARG A 301 27.08 5.65 -23.25
N HIS A 302 26.46 6.25 -24.28
CA HIS A 302 27.12 7.23 -25.14
C HIS A 302 27.00 8.65 -24.59
N THR A 303 25.91 8.94 -23.87
CA THR A 303 25.60 10.28 -23.36
C THR A 303 25.66 10.38 -21.83
N GLY A 304 25.66 9.24 -21.12
CA GLY A 304 25.57 9.19 -19.65
C GLY A 304 24.13 9.32 -19.12
N GLU A 305 23.15 9.48 -20.01
CA GLU A 305 21.77 9.79 -19.66
C GLU A 305 21.02 8.58 -19.09
N HIS A 306 20.14 8.84 -18.12
CA HIS A 306 19.15 7.87 -17.67
C HIS A 306 17.73 8.29 -18.07
N LEU A 307 16.94 7.33 -18.53
CA LEU A 307 15.51 7.49 -18.76
C LEU A 307 14.73 6.65 -17.75
N TYR A 308 13.73 7.27 -17.14
CA TYR A 308 12.74 6.63 -16.28
C TYR A 308 11.38 6.68 -16.96
N THR A 309 10.80 5.51 -17.25
CA THR A 309 9.51 5.43 -17.94
C THR A 309 8.61 4.33 -17.41
N LEU A 310 7.30 4.61 -17.35
CA LEU A 310 6.25 3.60 -17.16
C LEU A 310 5.88 2.89 -18.47
N ASN A 311 6.30 3.43 -19.62
CA ASN A 311 5.92 2.93 -20.93
C ASN A 311 6.77 1.71 -21.31
N ALA A 312 6.15 0.53 -21.27
CA ALA A 312 6.79 -0.71 -21.67
C ALA A 312 7.26 -0.70 -23.14
N GLY A 313 6.60 0.07 -24.01
CA GLY A 313 7.01 0.28 -25.40
C GLY A 313 8.35 1.02 -25.52
N GLU A 314 8.52 2.13 -24.80
CA GLU A 314 9.81 2.84 -24.72
C GLU A 314 10.90 1.90 -24.16
N LYS A 315 10.59 1.19 -23.07
CA LYS A 315 11.50 0.21 -22.46
C LYS A 315 11.93 -0.89 -23.45
N ASN A 316 11.04 -1.35 -24.32
CA ASN A 316 11.32 -2.41 -25.28
C ASN A 316 12.07 -1.89 -26.53
N TYR A 317 11.78 -0.67 -26.97
CA TYR A 317 12.36 -0.09 -28.18
C TYR A 317 13.79 0.41 -27.96
N LEU A 318 14.06 1.10 -26.84
CA LEU A 318 15.33 1.78 -26.60
C LEU A 318 16.57 0.85 -26.63
N PRO A 319 16.51 -0.41 -26.14
CA PRO A 319 17.61 -1.36 -26.32
C PRO A 319 17.97 -1.64 -27.78
N THR A 320 17.00 -1.56 -28.71
CA THR A 320 17.24 -1.78 -30.14
C THR A 320 18.04 -0.65 -30.80
N VAL A 321 18.06 0.53 -30.16
CA VAL A 321 18.79 1.72 -30.63
C VAL A 321 19.99 2.08 -29.74
N GLY A 322 20.47 1.11 -28.94
CA GLY A 322 21.75 1.21 -28.24
C GLY A 322 21.69 1.69 -26.78
N TRP A 323 20.50 1.82 -26.19
CA TRP A 323 20.35 1.98 -24.74
C TRP A 323 20.48 0.63 -24.01
N GLU A 324 20.74 0.68 -22.72
CA GLU A 324 20.81 -0.48 -21.84
C GLU A 324 19.61 -0.46 -20.88
N TYR A 325 18.85 -1.56 -20.82
CA TYR A 325 17.79 -1.71 -19.83
C TYR A 325 18.39 -2.22 -18.52
N GLU A 326 18.32 -1.41 -17.48
CA GLU A 326 18.95 -1.72 -16.18
C GLU A 326 17.97 -2.34 -15.18
N GLY A 327 16.69 -2.47 -15.55
CA GLY A 327 15.66 -3.09 -14.70
C GLY A 327 14.59 -2.12 -14.21
N ILE A 328 13.91 -2.52 -13.14
CA ILE A 328 12.89 -1.72 -12.47
C ILE A 328 13.60 -0.84 -11.44
N ALA A 329 13.50 0.48 -11.60
CA ALA A 329 14.07 1.48 -10.71
C ALA A 329 13.34 1.52 -9.36
N TRP A 330 12.00 1.57 -9.41
CA TRP A 330 11.09 1.56 -8.26
C TRP A 330 9.67 1.18 -8.69
N GLN A 331 8.79 0.93 -7.71
CA GLN A 331 7.36 0.83 -7.93
C GLN A 331 6.74 2.23 -7.77
N ALA A 332 6.23 2.80 -8.86
CA ALA A 332 5.56 4.10 -8.83
C ALA A 332 4.07 3.90 -8.54
N PRO A 333 3.47 4.64 -7.59
CA PRO A 333 2.04 4.55 -7.38
C PRO A 333 1.24 5.06 -8.58
N ASN A 334 0.04 4.51 -8.77
CA ASN A 334 -0.88 4.90 -9.85
C ASN A 334 -1.68 6.17 -9.50
N SER A 335 -1.52 6.71 -8.29
CA SER A 335 -2.08 7.98 -7.82
C SER A 335 -1.16 8.61 -6.76
N GLY A 336 -1.23 9.93 -6.54
CA GLY A 336 -0.39 10.62 -5.57
C GLY A 336 -0.03 12.03 -6.01
N GLN A 337 1.14 12.53 -5.57
CA GLN A 337 1.66 13.83 -5.98
C GLN A 337 2.24 13.73 -7.40
N PRO A 338 1.86 14.60 -8.36
CA PRO A 338 2.31 14.46 -9.74
C PRO A 338 3.81 14.75 -9.88
N VAL A 339 4.52 13.87 -10.60
CA VAL A 339 5.89 14.10 -11.06
C VAL A 339 5.87 14.32 -12.56
N TYR A 340 6.42 15.44 -12.99
CA TYR A 340 6.42 15.90 -14.37
C TYR A 340 7.76 15.63 -15.06
N ARG A 341 7.72 15.32 -16.36
CA ARG A 341 8.91 15.13 -17.19
C ARG A 341 9.13 16.33 -18.09
N LEU A 342 10.38 16.78 -18.17
CA LEU A 342 10.85 17.77 -19.12
C LEU A 342 12.00 17.18 -19.93
N TYR A 343 12.05 17.53 -21.21
CA TYR A 343 13.08 17.09 -22.14
C TYR A 343 13.89 18.28 -22.63
N ASN A 344 15.21 18.17 -22.59
CA ASN A 344 16.11 19.15 -23.18
C ASN A 344 16.44 18.77 -24.64
N PRO A 345 15.94 19.49 -25.66
CA PRO A 345 16.19 19.15 -27.06
C PRO A 345 17.64 19.35 -27.51
N TYR A 346 18.43 20.14 -26.77
CA TYR A 346 19.83 20.40 -27.11
C TYR A 346 20.76 19.32 -26.56
N SER A 347 20.42 18.76 -25.39
CA SER A 347 21.28 17.83 -24.67
C SER A 347 20.78 16.39 -24.72
N GLY A 348 19.48 16.17 -24.88
CA GLY A 348 18.84 14.87 -24.77
C GLY A 348 18.47 14.46 -23.33
N ASP A 349 18.79 15.29 -22.34
CA ASP A 349 18.52 15.04 -20.91
C ASP A 349 17.03 15.09 -20.58
N HIS A 350 16.65 14.32 -19.56
CA HIS A 350 15.31 14.32 -18.98
C HIS A 350 15.36 14.73 -17.51
N HIS A 351 14.54 15.71 -17.17
CA HIS A 351 14.38 16.17 -15.79
C HIS A 351 13.00 15.78 -15.25
N TYR A 352 12.98 15.29 -14.01
CA TYR A 352 11.77 14.82 -13.32
C TYR A 352 11.56 15.63 -12.05
N THR A 353 10.44 16.34 -11.96
CA THR A 353 10.19 17.26 -10.85
C THR A 353 8.72 17.32 -10.44
N MET A 354 8.48 17.56 -9.15
CA MET A 354 7.17 17.96 -8.61
C MET A 354 7.04 19.49 -8.47
N ALA A 355 8.11 20.25 -8.66
CA ALA A 355 8.17 21.67 -8.39
C ALA A 355 7.81 22.50 -9.62
N GLN A 356 6.68 23.21 -9.55
CA GLN A 356 6.23 24.09 -10.63
C GLN A 356 7.26 25.19 -10.99
N SER A 357 8.05 25.64 -10.01
CA SER A 357 9.13 26.63 -10.24
C SER A 357 10.26 26.08 -11.12
N GLU A 358 10.63 24.80 -10.98
CA GLU A 358 11.61 24.14 -11.85
C GLU A 358 11.06 24.02 -13.27
N ILE A 359 9.79 23.62 -13.42
CA ILE A 359 9.10 23.55 -14.73
C ILE A 359 9.14 24.92 -15.42
N ASN A 360 8.71 25.97 -14.73
CA ASN A 360 8.65 27.33 -15.29
C ASN A 360 10.04 27.86 -15.67
N SER A 361 11.07 27.54 -14.88
CA SER A 361 12.44 28.00 -15.14
C SER A 361 13.05 27.28 -16.33
N LEU A 362 12.89 25.96 -16.42
CA LEU A 362 13.44 25.13 -17.50
C LEU A 362 12.74 25.40 -18.83
N THR A 363 11.42 25.54 -18.84
CA THR A 363 10.66 25.88 -20.05
C THR A 363 11.06 27.25 -20.60
N LYS A 364 11.30 28.23 -19.74
CA LYS A 364 11.79 29.57 -20.13
C LYS A 364 13.13 29.53 -20.87
N ILE A 365 13.98 28.56 -20.56
CA ILE A 365 15.30 28.40 -21.20
C ILE A 365 15.32 27.33 -22.31
N GLY A 366 14.15 26.93 -22.80
CA GLY A 366 14.02 26.10 -24.00
C GLY A 366 13.84 24.60 -23.76
N TRP A 367 13.65 24.15 -22.52
CA TRP A 367 13.25 22.75 -22.27
C TRP A 367 11.78 22.54 -22.69
N ARG A 368 11.50 21.38 -23.27
CA ARG A 368 10.14 20.96 -23.62
C ARG A 368 9.47 20.32 -22.42
N TYR A 369 8.36 20.90 -21.97
CA TYR A 369 7.49 20.26 -20.99
C TYR A 369 6.71 19.12 -21.65
N GLU A 370 6.87 17.89 -21.14
CA GLU A 370 6.22 16.70 -21.70
C GLU A 370 5.00 16.22 -20.91
N GLY A 371 4.72 16.87 -19.76
CA GLY A 371 3.52 16.60 -18.96
C GLY A 371 3.75 15.68 -17.78
N LEU A 372 2.63 15.16 -17.25
CA LEU A 372 2.60 14.18 -16.17
C LEU A 372 3.32 12.91 -16.61
N SER A 373 4.32 12.49 -15.84
CA SER A 373 5.08 11.27 -16.09
C SER A 373 4.61 10.11 -15.22
N PHE A 374 4.53 10.34 -13.91
CA PHE A 374 4.08 9.36 -12.92
C PHE A 374 3.69 10.08 -11.61
N TYR A 375 3.28 9.32 -10.59
CA TYR A 375 2.98 9.87 -9.27
C TYR A 375 4.03 9.49 -8.23
N SER A 376 4.27 10.39 -7.29
CA SER A 376 5.05 10.19 -6.08
C SER A 376 4.14 9.75 -4.93
N GLY A 377 4.62 8.80 -4.12
CA GLY A 377 3.93 8.28 -2.93
C GLY A 377 4.67 7.09 -2.32
N GLY A 378 4.19 6.58 -1.19
CA GLY A 378 4.91 5.56 -0.41
C GLY A 378 5.94 6.18 0.54
N SER A 379 6.79 5.34 1.14
CA SER A 379 7.72 5.74 2.21
C SER A 379 9.19 5.71 1.80
N LYS A 380 9.53 5.18 0.62
CA LYS A 380 10.94 5.07 0.20
C LYS A 380 11.38 6.33 -0.55
N PRO A 381 12.42 7.03 -0.08
CA PRO A 381 12.91 8.23 -0.74
C PRO A 381 13.65 7.89 -2.03
N ILE A 382 13.40 8.68 -3.08
CA ILE A 382 14.15 8.63 -4.33
C ILE A 382 15.07 9.85 -4.37
N TYR A 383 16.37 9.57 -4.27
CA TYR A 383 17.42 10.57 -4.19
C TYR A 383 17.71 11.15 -5.57
N ARG A 384 17.76 12.48 -5.67
CA ARG A 384 18.14 13.22 -6.88
C ARG A 384 19.61 13.60 -6.80
N LEU A 385 20.37 13.26 -7.83
CA LEU A 385 21.76 13.68 -7.99
C LEU A 385 21.94 14.35 -9.36
N PHE A 386 22.80 15.35 -9.43
CA PHE A 386 23.16 16.03 -10.67
C PHE A 386 24.64 15.81 -10.97
N ASN A 387 24.98 15.39 -12.19
CA ASN A 387 26.36 15.30 -12.65
C ASN A 387 26.72 16.52 -13.51
N PRO A 388 27.48 17.49 -13.00
CA PRO A 388 27.94 18.63 -13.79
C PRO A 388 29.05 18.27 -14.79
N ASN A 389 29.64 17.07 -14.71
CA ASN A 389 30.80 16.67 -15.51
C ASN A 389 30.41 15.89 -16.78
N GLU A 390 29.15 15.45 -16.92
CA GLU A 390 28.68 14.90 -18.19
C GLU A 390 28.59 16.00 -19.25
N LYS A 391 28.76 15.63 -20.52
CA LYS A 391 28.72 16.56 -21.67
C LYS A 391 27.48 17.44 -21.69
N THR A 392 26.37 16.94 -21.16
CA THR A 392 25.04 17.54 -21.20
C THR A 392 24.61 18.11 -19.85
N GLY A 393 25.29 17.73 -18.76
CA GLY A 393 24.72 17.74 -17.42
C GLY A 393 23.53 16.78 -17.34
N THR A 394 23.58 15.77 -16.46
CA THR A 394 22.49 14.77 -16.35
C THR A 394 22.04 14.58 -14.90
N HIS A 395 20.79 14.19 -14.74
CA HIS A 395 20.21 13.84 -13.44
C HIS A 395 20.10 12.33 -13.25
N HIS A 396 20.39 11.86 -12.05
CA HIS A 396 20.19 10.49 -11.61
C HIS A 396 19.18 10.44 -10.47
N TYR A 397 18.26 9.48 -10.56
CA TYR A 397 17.22 9.23 -9.56
C TYR A 397 17.33 7.79 -9.06
N THR A 398 17.47 7.62 -7.74
CA THR A 398 17.70 6.29 -7.17
C THR A 398 17.04 6.05 -5.82
N LEU A 399 16.50 4.85 -5.63
CA LEU A 399 16.11 4.33 -4.31
C LEU A 399 17.31 3.92 -3.45
N SER A 400 18.48 3.73 -4.06
CA SER A 400 19.66 3.19 -3.38
C SER A 400 20.47 4.30 -2.73
N ALA A 401 20.39 4.40 -1.40
CA ALA A 401 21.27 5.26 -0.62
C ALA A 401 22.75 4.94 -0.86
N LYS A 402 23.08 3.65 -1.07
CA LYS A 402 24.45 3.23 -1.41
C LYS A 402 24.92 3.78 -2.74
N GLU A 403 24.06 3.80 -3.76
CA GLU A 403 24.39 4.36 -5.08
C GLU A 403 24.60 5.88 -4.97
N ARG A 404 23.72 6.60 -4.28
CA ARG A 404 23.91 8.03 -3.95
C ARG A 404 25.26 8.30 -3.27
N ASP A 405 25.57 7.52 -2.24
CA ASP A 405 26.79 7.69 -1.43
C ASP A 405 28.06 7.37 -2.22
N TRP A 406 27.97 6.45 -3.19
CA TRP A 406 29.08 6.09 -4.07
C TRP A 406 29.32 7.11 -5.18
N LEU A 407 28.26 7.72 -5.73
CA LEU A 407 28.35 8.71 -6.80
C LEU A 407 28.85 10.08 -6.33
N THR A 408 28.52 10.47 -5.09
CA THR A 408 28.93 11.78 -4.53
C THR A 408 30.46 12.03 -4.57
N PRO A 409 31.33 11.11 -4.10
CA PRO A 409 32.78 11.29 -4.21
C PRO A 409 33.30 11.22 -5.66
N MET A 410 32.50 10.75 -6.63
CA MET A 410 32.82 10.75 -8.05
C MET A 410 32.45 12.07 -8.76
N GLY A 411 32.06 13.09 -8.01
CA GLY A 411 31.76 14.43 -8.53
C GLY A 411 30.29 14.70 -8.81
N TRP A 412 29.40 13.76 -8.49
CA TRP A 412 27.95 13.99 -8.51
C TRP A 412 27.54 14.86 -7.33
N ARG A 413 26.60 15.79 -7.56
CA ARG A 413 26.03 16.66 -6.54
C ARG A 413 24.72 16.06 -6.04
N TYR A 414 24.63 15.72 -4.77
CA TYR A 414 23.37 15.31 -4.16
C TYR A 414 22.47 16.53 -3.94
N GLU A 415 21.25 16.49 -4.50
CA GLU A 415 20.30 17.61 -4.48
C GLU A 415 19.14 17.39 -3.50
N GLY A 416 19.12 16.27 -2.78
CA GLY A 416 18.06 15.93 -1.84
C GLY A 416 17.13 14.83 -2.35
N ILE A 417 15.97 14.72 -1.71
CA ILE A 417 14.91 13.79 -2.09
C ILE A 417 14.08 14.47 -3.17
N GLY A 418 14.01 13.86 -4.36
CA GLY A 418 13.17 14.38 -5.44
C GLY A 418 11.71 14.03 -5.26
N PHE A 419 11.42 12.79 -4.88
CA PHE A 419 10.07 12.23 -4.68
C PHE A 419 10.14 10.89 -3.92
N TYR A 420 8.99 10.25 -3.71
CA TYR A 420 8.86 8.98 -2.97
C TYR A 420 8.26 7.88 -3.85
N GLY A 421 8.65 6.63 -3.56
CA GLY A 421 8.13 5.41 -4.18
C GLY A 421 7.91 4.27 -3.18
N TYR A 422 7.51 3.11 -3.71
CA TYR A 422 7.26 1.87 -2.95
C TYR A 422 8.36 0.83 -3.06
#